data_AF-A0AAD5A3Y2-F1
#
_entry.id   AF-A0AAD5A3Y2-F1
#
_cell.length_a   1.000
_cell.length_b   1.000
_cell.length_c   1.000
_cell.angle_alpha   90.00
_cell.angle_beta   90.00
_cell.angle_gamma   90.00
#
_symmetry.space_group_name_H-M   'P 1'
#
loop_
_entity.id
_entity.type
_entity.pdbx_description
1 polymer ?
#
loop_
_entity_poly.entity_id
_entity_poly.type
_entity_poly.pdbx_seq_one_letter_code
_entity_poly.pdbx_strand_id
1 'polypeptide(L)'
;LIYLRIATLLFPASDFRHPVTTPAFLYISQTLTKCAVVSLESVCAGLILCCLAVECVSLSKRFVPELINYLLGLLHLAVPTHTSTEYHVVHPFRLQGKSSELLRVCDPQSANSWTRKNILLSSAHKVTVTTETEKDHFK
;
A
#
# COMPACT_ATOMS: atom_id res chain seq x y z
N LEU A 1 -1.55 -10.94 -7.33
CA LEU A 1 -1.30 -9.61 -7.93
C LEU A 1 -0.99 -9.67 -9.43
N ILE A 2 -0.08 -10.55 -9.87
CA ILE A 2 0.29 -10.69 -11.29
C ILE A 2 -0.91 -10.97 -12.20
N TYR A 3 -1.84 -11.84 -11.80
CA TYR A 3 -3.06 -12.11 -12.57
C TYR A 3 -3.92 -10.87 -12.79
N LEU A 4 -4.07 -10.01 -11.79
CA LEU A 4 -4.82 -8.76 -11.91
C LEU A 4 -4.11 -7.81 -12.88
N ARG A 5 -2.77 -7.73 -12.81
CA ARG A 5 -1.96 -6.93 -13.73
C ARG A 5 -2.15 -7.37 -15.18
N ILE A 6 -2.08 -8.69 -15.43
CA ILE A 6 -2.29 -9.24 -16.76
C ILE A 6 -3.72 -8.95 -17.24
N ALA A 7 -4.73 -9.13 -16.38
CA ALA A 7 -6.12 -8.86 -16.72
C ALA A 7 -6.34 -7.39 -17.12
N THR A 8 -5.75 -6.43 -16.40
CA THR A 8 -5.83 -4.99 -16.75
C THR A 8 -5.08 -4.61 -18.02
N LEU A 9 -4.08 -5.39 -18.42
CA LEU A 9 -3.34 -5.18 -19.68
C LEU A 9 -4.04 -5.83 -20.88
N LEU A 10 -4.63 -7.01 -20.66
CA LEU A 10 -5.26 -7.81 -21.72
C LEU A 10 -6.67 -7.30 -22.05
N PHE A 11 -7.39 -6.81 -21.05
CA PHE A 11 -8.78 -6.39 -21.18
C PHE A 11 -8.94 -4.89 -20.87
N PRO A 12 -9.64 -4.13 -21.72
CA PRO A 12 -9.84 -2.70 -21.48
C PRO A 12 -10.67 -2.48 -20.20
N ALA A 13 -10.17 -1.63 -19.31
CA ALA A 13 -10.91 -1.21 -18.10
C ALA A 13 -11.91 -0.07 -18.34
N SER A 14 -12.06 0.36 -19.60
CA SER A 14 -12.95 1.45 -20.00
C SER A 14 -14.43 1.03 -20.05
N ASP A 15 -14.69 -0.26 -20.30
CA ASP A 15 -16.05 -0.74 -20.54
C ASP A 15 -16.94 -0.59 -19.30
N PHE A 16 -18.20 -0.21 -19.54
CA PHE A 16 -19.15 0.00 -18.47
C PHE A 16 -19.35 -1.25 -17.60
N ARG A 17 -19.47 -2.42 -18.26
CA ARG A 17 -19.57 -3.76 -17.66
C ARG A 17 -18.74 -4.73 -18.50
N HIS A 18 -17.72 -5.33 -17.91
CA HIS A 18 -16.92 -6.36 -18.55
C HIS A 18 -16.83 -7.59 -17.63
N PRO A 19 -17.16 -8.81 -18.12
CA PRO A 19 -17.19 -10.02 -17.30
C PRO A 19 -15.89 -10.34 -16.56
N VAL A 20 -14.75 -9.81 -17.01
CA VAL A 20 -13.44 -10.05 -16.38
C VAL A 20 -12.98 -8.85 -15.56
N THR A 21 -12.97 -7.65 -16.13
CA THR A 21 -12.41 -6.46 -15.44
C THR A 21 -13.32 -5.94 -14.33
N THR A 22 -14.64 -6.02 -14.47
CA THR A 22 -15.56 -5.56 -13.40
C THR A 22 -15.41 -6.37 -12.10
N PRO A 23 -15.44 -7.72 -12.10
CA PRO A 23 -15.20 -8.47 -10.87
C PRO A 23 -13.76 -8.35 -10.37
N ALA A 24 -12.76 -8.22 -11.25
CA ALA A 24 -11.38 -7.96 -10.84
C ALA A 24 -11.25 -6.63 -10.09
N PHE A 25 -11.90 -5.58 -10.58
CA PHE A 25 -11.94 -4.28 -9.94
C PHE A 25 -12.67 -4.31 -8.60
N LEU A 26 -13.83 -4.99 -8.53
CA LEU A 26 -14.55 -5.21 -7.26
C LEU A 26 -13.69 -5.96 -6.24
N TYR A 27 -12.94 -6.98 -6.68
CA TYR A 27 -12.01 -7.69 -5.83
C TYR A 27 -10.91 -6.78 -5.28
N ILE A 28 -10.37 -5.87 -6.10
CA ILE A 28 -9.39 -4.87 -5.66
C ILE A 28 -10.00 -3.97 -4.58
N SER A 29 -11.18 -3.38 -4.80
CA SER A 29 -11.84 -2.50 -3.82
C SER A 29 -12.17 -3.22 -2.51
N GLN A 30 -12.66 -4.46 -2.58
CA GLN A 30 -12.94 -5.26 -1.39
C GLN A 30 -11.66 -5.62 -0.63
N THR A 31 -10.58 -5.93 -1.35
CA THR A 31 -9.29 -6.23 -0.75
C THR A 31 -8.73 -5.00 -0.04
N LEU A 32 -8.78 -3.82 -0.67
CA LEU A 32 -8.34 -2.56 -0.04
C LEU A 32 -9.13 -2.22 1.23
N THR A 33 -10.43 -2.53 1.26
CA THR A 33 -11.29 -2.28 2.43
C THR A 33 -11.04 -3.26 3.59
N LYS A 34 -10.65 -4.50 3.28
CA LYS A 34 -10.48 -5.57 4.28
C LYS A 34 -9.02 -5.81 4.68
N CYS A 35 -8.06 -5.28 3.93
CA CYS A 35 -6.65 -5.50 4.17
C CYS A 35 -6.22 -4.85 5.49
N ALA A 36 -6.03 -5.66 6.53
CA ALA A 36 -5.39 -5.21 7.75
C ALA A 36 -3.87 -5.09 7.49
N VAL A 37 -3.33 -3.89 7.66
CA VAL A 37 -1.90 -3.63 7.51
C VAL A 37 -1.18 -4.06 8.77
N VAL A 38 -0.57 -5.26 8.73
CA VAL A 38 0.12 -5.89 9.87
C VAL A 38 1.63 -5.99 9.63
N SER A 39 2.07 -6.01 8.37
CA SER A 39 3.48 -6.12 7.97
C SER A 39 3.83 -5.18 6.80
N LEU A 40 5.11 -4.89 6.59
CA LEU A 40 5.57 -4.14 5.42
C LEU A 40 5.21 -4.82 4.10
N GLU A 41 5.23 -6.15 4.06
CA GLU A 41 4.78 -6.91 2.89
C GLU A 41 3.31 -6.64 2.55
N SER A 42 2.45 -6.54 3.57
CA SER A 42 1.04 -6.19 3.37
C SER A 42 0.87 -4.75 2.87
N VAL A 43 1.73 -3.81 3.32
CA VAL A 43 1.80 -2.45 2.78
C VAL A 43 2.16 -2.46 1.30
N CYS A 44 3.24 -3.14 0.93
CA CYS A 44 3.71 -3.25 -0.45
C CYS A 44 2.65 -3.89 -1.36
N ALA A 45 2.02 -4.98 -0.91
CA ALA A 45 0.95 -5.64 -1.65
C ALA A 45 -0.26 -4.72 -1.85
N GLY A 46 -0.66 -3.97 -0.82
CA GLY A 46 -1.74 -2.99 -0.90
C GLY A 46 -1.40 -1.80 -1.80
N LEU A 47 -0.16 -1.31 -1.79
CA LEU A 47 0.32 -0.27 -2.71
C LEU A 47 0.28 -0.73 -4.18
N ILE A 48 0.69 -1.98 -4.45
CA ILE A 48 0.58 -2.55 -5.80
C ILE A 48 -0.89 -2.61 -6.24
N LEU A 49 -1.82 -3.00 -5.35
CA LEU A 49 -3.26 -2.96 -5.62
C LEU A 49 -3.76 -1.53 -5.88
N CYS A 50 -3.26 -0.54 -5.13
CA CYS A 50 -3.57 0.87 -5.34
C CYS A 50 -3.14 1.32 -6.75
N CYS A 51 -1.95 0.96 -7.20
CA CYS A 51 -1.48 1.26 -8.56
C CYS A 51 -2.39 0.64 -9.63
N LEU A 52 -2.80 -0.63 -9.45
CA LEU A 52 -3.74 -1.29 -10.37
C LEU A 52 -5.11 -0.60 -10.41
N ALA A 53 -5.62 -0.17 -9.25
CA ALA A 53 -6.86 0.59 -9.17
C ALA A 53 -6.75 1.92 -9.92
N VAL A 54 -5.66 2.65 -9.74
CA VAL A 54 -5.39 3.92 -10.45
C VAL A 54 -5.32 3.72 -11.96
N GLU A 55 -4.70 2.65 -12.44
CA GLU A 55 -4.68 2.34 -13.88
C GLU A 55 -6.09 2.08 -14.43
N CYS A 56 -6.91 1.30 -13.71
CA CYS A 56 -8.31 1.05 -14.08
C CYS A 56 -9.14 2.35 -14.10
N VAL A 57 -8.93 3.21 -13.10
CA VAL A 57 -9.63 4.49 -12.93
C VAL A 57 -9.14 5.53 -13.93
N SER A 58 -7.87 5.54 -14.32
CA SER A 58 -7.32 6.52 -15.26
C SER A 58 -8.04 6.47 -16.61
N LEU A 59 -8.39 5.25 -17.04
CA LEU A 59 -9.16 4.97 -18.26
C LEU A 59 -10.65 5.26 -18.09
N SER A 60 -11.26 4.84 -16.97
CA SER A 60 -12.71 4.92 -16.75
C SER A 60 -13.21 6.21 -16.06
N LYS A 61 -12.29 7.03 -15.52
CA LYS A 61 -12.53 8.25 -14.72
C LYS A 61 -13.46 8.06 -13.51
N ARG A 62 -13.55 6.83 -12.98
CA ARG A 62 -14.41 6.50 -11.82
C ARG A 62 -13.78 6.89 -10.49
N PHE A 63 -14.58 7.32 -9.53
CA PHE A 63 -14.10 7.58 -8.17
C PHE A 63 -14.10 6.29 -7.33
N VAL A 64 -13.02 6.06 -6.58
CA VAL A 64 -12.83 4.88 -5.72
C VAL A 64 -12.53 5.35 -4.29
N PRO A 65 -13.55 5.43 -3.42
CA PRO A 65 -13.34 5.92 -2.06
C PRO A 65 -12.42 5.01 -1.24
N GLU A 66 -12.43 3.70 -1.50
CA GLU A 66 -11.63 2.71 -0.77
C GLU A 66 -10.12 2.94 -0.97
N LEU A 67 -9.72 3.35 -2.17
CA LEU A 67 -8.34 3.69 -2.51
C LEU A 67 -7.85 4.88 -1.68
N ILE A 68 -8.65 5.95 -1.62
CA ILE A 68 -8.32 7.15 -0.87
C ILE A 68 -8.26 6.85 0.63
N ASN A 69 -9.21 6.06 1.14
CA ASN A 69 -9.23 5.65 2.54
C ASN A 69 -8.01 4.80 2.91
N TYR A 70 -7.58 3.90 2.01
CA TYR A 70 -6.38 3.09 2.23
C TYR A 70 -5.11 3.96 2.26
N LEU A 71 -4.96 4.89 1.32
CA LEU A 71 -3.80 5.80 1.28
C LEU A 71 -3.77 6.73 2.49
N LEU A 72 -4.93 7.24 2.93
CA LEU A 72 -5.03 8.05 4.14
C LEU A 72 -4.63 7.26 5.38
N GLY A 73 -5.11 6.02 5.51
CA GLY A 73 -4.74 5.12 6.59
C GLY A 73 -3.25 4.78 6.60
N LEU A 74 -2.64 4.65 5.41
CA LEU A 74 -1.20 4.43 5.27
C LEU A 74 -0.39 5.67 5.68
N LEU A 75 -0.87 6.86 5.33
CA LEU A 75 -0.25 8.11 5.75
C LEU A 75 -0.33 8.29 7.27
N HIS A 76 -1.47 7.94 7.88
CA HIS A 76 -1.64 7.93 9.32
C HIS A 76 -0.62 7.02 10.02
N LEU A 77 -0.29 5.87 9.41
CA LEU A 77 0.72 4.92 9.89
C LEU A 77 2.16 5.47 9.89
N ALA A 78 2.42 6.46 9.01
CA ALA A 78 3.74 7.08 8.86
C ALA A 78 3.91 8.34 9.72
N VAL A 79 2.80 8.91 10.23
CA VAL A 79 2.81 10.15 11.03
C VAL A 79 2.88 9.82 12.53
N PRO A 80 3.74 10.50 13.31
CA PRO A 80 3.80 10.32 14.75
C PRO A 80 2.46 10.65 15.42
N THR A 81 2.00 9.77 16.32
CA THR A 81 0.71 9.84 17.05
C THR A 81 0.49 11.11 17.89
N HIS A 82 1.50 11.96 18.07
CA HIS A 82 1.44 13.16 18.91
C HIS A 82 0.90 14.40 18.20
N THR A 83 0.68 14.37 16.89
CA THR A 83 0.06 15.48 16.17
C THR A 83 -1.46 15.31 16.20
N SER A 84 -2.13 16.12 17.02
CA SER A 84 -3.59 16.23 17.05
C SER A 84 -4.11 16.57 15.65
N THR A 85 -4.52 15.55 14.90
CA THR A 85 -4.98 15.75 13.53
C THR A 85 -6.44 15.34 13.43
N GLU A 86 -7.30 16.32 13.12
CA GLU A 86 -8.75 16.18 12.99
C GLU A 86 -9.14 15.46 11.68
N TYR A 87 -8.65 14.24 11.45
CA TYR A 87 -9.12 13.40 10.36
C TYR A 87 -9.64 12.06 10.88
N HIS A 88 -10.72 11.58 10.25
CA HIS A 88 -11.37 10.33 10.63
C HIS A 88 -10.79 9.17 9.81
N VAL A 89 -10.02 8.30 10.46
CA VAL A 89 -9.51 7.08 9.83
C VAL A 89 -10.63 6.02 9.81
N VAL A 90 -10.86 5.42 8.65
CA VAL A 90 -11.88 4.38 8.45
C VAL A 90 -11.25 3.00 8.65
N HIS A 91 -12.02 2.05 9.21
CA HIS A 91 -11.64 0.64 9.29
C HIS A 91 -11.18 0.15 7.90
N PRO A 92 -10.05 -0.57 7.78
CA PRO A 92 -9.36 -1.40 8.78
C PRO A 92 -8.28 -0.68 9.60
N PHE A 93 -7.95 0.55 9.24
CA PHE A 93 -6.97 1.35 9.97
C PHE A 93 -7.60 1.87 11.26
N ARG A 94 -6.84 1.84 12.35
CA ARG A 94 -7.28 2.32 13.67
C ARG A 94 -6.36 3.46 14.11
N LEU A 95 -6.95 4.49 14.73
CA LEU A 95 -6.25 5.66 15.26
C LEU A 95 -5.17 5.30 16.30
N GLN A 96 -5.36 4.17 16.97
CA GLN A 96 -4.38 3.56 17.87
C GLN A 96 -4.45 2.04 17.72
N GLY A 97 -3.30 1.40 17.57
CA GLY A 97 -3.21 -0.05 17.46
C GLY A 97 -1.76 -0.50 17.48
N LYS A 98 -1.52 -1.81 17.65
CA LYS A 98 -0.17 -2.38 17.71
C LYS A 98 0.68 -2.09 16.46
N SER A 99 0.01 -1.84 15.34
CA SER A 99 0.65 -1.55 14.06
C SER A 99 0.89 -0.06 13.82
N SER A 100 0.42 0.87 14.66
CA SER A 100 0.44 2.32 14.38
C SER A 100 1.83 2.93 14.17
N GLU A 101 2.89 2.23 14.57
CA GLU A 101 4.27 2.66 14.47
C GLU A 101 5.04 1.96 13.34
N LEU A 102 4.35 1.14 12.52
CA LEU A 102 5.00 0.27 11.53
C LEU A 102 5.74 1.05 10.44
N LEU A 103 5.20 2.21 10.01
CA LEU A 103 5.85 3.08 9.02
C LEU A 103 6.52 4.31 9.66
N ARG A 104 6.68 4.33 10.98
CA ARG A 104 7.35 5.44 11.67
C ARG A 104 8.86 5.33 11.48
N VAL A 105 9.44 6.34 10.85
CA VAL A 105 10.89 6.50 10.80
C VAL A 105 11.36 6.99 12.18
N CYS A 106 12.11 6.16 12.91
CA CYS A 106 12.57 6.48 14.27
C CYS A 106 13.60 7.61 14.31
N ASP A 107 14.39 7.78 13.24
CA ASP A 107 15.48 8.74 13.20
C ASP A 107 15.47 9.60 11.91
N PRO A 108 15.35 10.93 12.02
CA PRO A 108 15.39 11.83 10.86
C PRO A 108 16.73 11.79 10.11
N GLN A 109 17.84 11.40 10.75
CA GLN A 109 19.14 11.27 10.06
C GLN A 109 19.20 10.01 9.18
N SER A 110 18.48 8.96 9.57
CA SER A 110 18.35 7.74 8.79
C SER A 110 17.62 7.96 7.45
N ALA A 111 16.67 8.92 7.39
CA ALA A 111 16.00 9.30 6.14
C ALA A 111 16.97 9.83 5.07
N ASN A 112 18.05 10.51 5.48
CA ASN A 112 19.08 11.02 4.56
C ASN A 112 19.97 9.89 3.99
N SER A 113 19.96 8.70 4.61
CA SER A 113 20.66 7.51 4.13
C SER A 113 19.85 6.71 3.09
N TRP A 114 18.57 7.05 2.88
CA TRP A 114 17.68 6.35 1.96
C TRP A 114 18.11 6.59 0.51
N THR A 115 19.00 5.73 0.04
CA THR A 115 19.45 5.68 -1.35
C THR A 115 18.70 4.56 -2.07
N ARG A 116 18.24 4.83 -3.30
CA ARG A 116 17.60 3.82 -4.15
C ARG A 116 18.67 2.79 -4.55
N LYS A 117 18.85 1.75 -3.74
CA LYS A 117 19.68 0.60 -4.08
C LYS A 117 18.89 -0.30 -5.00
N ASN A 118 19.46 -0.64 -6.16
CA ASN A 118 18.90 -1.68 -7.01
C ASN A 118 19.03 -3.00 -6.25
N ILE A 119 17.91 -3.51 -5.75
CA ILE A 119 17.87 -4.81 -5.08
C ILE A 119 18.07 -5.86 -6.18
N LEU A 120 19.26 -6.44 -6.22
CA LEU A 120 19.52 -7.62 -7.04
C LEU A 120 18.62 -8.76 -6.56
N LEU A 121 17.93 -9.42 -7.50
CA LEU A 121 16.96 -10.48 -7.21
C LEU A 121 17.56 -11.64 -6.40
N SER A 122 18.88 -11.85 -6.47
CA SER A 122 19.59 -12.85 -5.65
C SER A 122 19.62 -12.52 -4.15
N SER A 123 19.52 -11.24 -3.78
CA SER A 123 19.60 -10.77 -2.39
C SER A 123 18.25 -10.82 -1.66
N ALA A 124 17.14 -11.00 -2.39
CA ALA A 124 15.80 -11.02 -1.79
C ALA A 124 15.56 -12.24 -0.87
N HIS A 125 16.32 -13.32 -1.03
CA HIS A 125 16.18 -14.55 -0.23
C HIS A 125 16.97 -14.54 1.09
N LYS A 126 17.89 -13.59 1.30
CA LYS A 126 18.74 -13.49 2.49
C LYS A 126 18.98 -12.03 2.86
N VAL A 127 17.96 -11.37 3.38
CA VAL A 127 18.17 -10.13 4.14
C VAL A 127 18.26 -10.51 5.61
N THR A 128 19.46 -10.84 6.08
CA THR A 128 19.75 -10.89 7.51
C THR A 128 19.97 -9.46 7.97
N VAL A 129 18.95 -8.89 8.60
CA VAL A 129 18.97 -7.54 9.16
C VAL A 129 19.94 -7.53 10.35
N THR A 130 21.10 -6.88 10.21
CA THR A 130 22.18 -6.93 11.22
C THR A 130 22.41 -5.61 11.96
N THR A 131 21.97 -4.48 11.41
CA THR A 131 22.19 -3.14 12.01
C THR A 131 20.88 -2.44 12.38
N GLU A 132 20.90 -1.57 13.39
CA GLU A 132 19.70 -0.80 13.83
C GLU A 132 19.15 0.10 12.72
N THR A 133 20.03 0.64 11.87
CA THR A 133 19.64 1.37 10.66
C THR A 133 18.95 0.44 9.67
N GLU A 134 19.50 -0.75 9.38
CA GLU A 134 18.82 -1.75 8.52
C GLU A 134 17.48 -2.19 9.10
N LYS A 135 17.33 -2.30 10.43
CA LYS A 135 16.02 -2.60 11.05
C LYS A 135 14.99 -1.53 10.73
N ASP A 136 15.37 -0.25 10.71
CA ASP A 136 14.46 0.82 10.31
C ASP A 136 14.22 0.86 8.79
N HIS A 137 15.16 0.35 7.98
CA HIS A 137 14.95 0.17 6.53
C HIS A 137 14.07 -1.05 6.18
N PHE A 138 13.99 -2.07 7.05
CA PHE A 138 13.33 -3.36 6.79
C PHE A 138 12.16 -3.70 7.74
N LYS A 139 11.75 -2.77 8.61
CA LYS A 139 10.61 -2.93 9.55
C LYS A 139 9.27 -3.14 8.83
#